data_AF-A0A3M8R579-F1
#
_entry.id   AF-A0A3M8R579-F1
#
_cell.length_a   1.000
_cell.length_b   1.000
_cell.length_c   1.000
_cell.angle_alpha   90.00
_cell.angle_beta   90.00
_cell.angle_gamma   90.00
#
_symmetry.space_group_name_H-M   'P 1'
#
loop_
_entity.id
_entity.type
_entity.pdbx_description
1 polymer ?
#
loop_
_entity_poly.entity_id
_entity_poly.type
_entity_poly.pdbx_seq_one_letter_code
_entity_poly.pdbx_strand_id
1 'polypeptide(L)'
;MDILIMLAIFRTRDGAMVLGGVYTLILLLPLLAAEVRRLHDTGISGWWLLLSLIPYLGGFIVLILLMMPSKPTGERFGPYTDNADA
;
A
#
# COMPACT_ATOMS: atom_id res chain seq x y z
N MET A 1 6.38 -15.63 10.31
CA MET A 1 7.40 -16.09 9.34
C MET A 1 8.42 -15.00 9.02
N ASP A 2 8.33 -13.87 9.69
CA ASP A 2 8.87 -12.59 9.24
C ASP A 2 10.25 -12.33 9.83
N ILE A 3 10.51 -12.81 11.05
CA ILE A 3 11.85 -12.90 11.64
C ILE A 3 12.71 -13.92 10.87
N LEU A 4 12.10 -14.99 10.34
CA LEU A 4 12.80 -16.03 9.58
C LEU A 4 13.31 -15.48 8.24
N ILE A 5 12.49 -14.66 7.57
CA ILE A 5 12.86 -13.96 6.33
C ILE A 5 13.97 -12.93 6.61
N MET A 6 13.84 -12.16 7.70
CA MET A 6 14.85 -11.17 8.08
C MET A 6 16.20 -11.83 8.39
N LEU A 7 16.22 -12.94 9.15
CA LEU A 7 17.46 -13.69 9.44
C LEU A 7 18.04 -14.41 8.22
N ALA A 8 17.21 -14.88 7.29
CA ALA A 8 17.68 -15.52 6.05
C ALA A 8 18.43 -14.54 5.13
N ILE A 9 17.99 -13.28 5.10
CA ILE A 9 18.64 -12.20 4.32
C ILE A 9 20.02 -11.88 4.91
N PHE A 10 20.15 -11.79 6.24
CA PHE A 10 21.42 -11.48 6.92
C PHE A 10 22.45 -12.63 6.92
N ARG A 11 22.03 -13.88 6.68
CA ARG A 11 22.89 -15.07 6.74
C ARG A 11 23.78 -15.26 5.50
N THR A 12 23.50 -14.58 4.38
CA THR A 12 24.12 -14.89 3.08
C THR A 12 25.33 -13.99 2.83
N ARG A 13 26.54 -14.56 2.83
CA ARG A 13 27.83 -13.86 2.78
C ARG A 13 28.09 -13.06 1.47
N ASP A 14 28.45 -11.79 1.66
CA ASP A 14 29.38 -10.88 0.96
C ASP A 14 29.34 -10.66 -0.57
N GLY A 15 28.45 -11.28 -1.34
CA GLY A 15 28.25 -10.93 -2.77
C GLY A 15 26.79 -11.04 -3.25
N ALA A 16 26.05 -12.00 -2.72
CA ALA A 16 24.63 -12.17 -3.00
C ALA A 16 23.75 -11.08 -2.36
N MET A 17 24.24 -10.37 -1.33
CA MET A 17 23.48 -9.32 -0.63
C MET A 17 23.18 -8.11 -1.49
N VAL A 18 24.09 -7.69 -2.39
CA VAL A 18 23.88 -6.50 -3.24
C VAL A 18 22.81 -6.80 -4.29
N LEU A 19 22.90 -7.93 -4.98
CA LEU A 19 21.91 -8.34 -5.97
C LEU A 19 20.55 -8.62 -5.32
N GLY A 20 20.53 -9.28 -4.16
CA GLY A 20 19.32 -9.52 -3.37
C GLY A 20 18.67 -8.20 -2.93
N GLY A 21 19.45 -7.26 -2.41
CA GLY A 21 18.95 -5.94 -1.99
C GLY A 21 18.35 -5.13 -3.14
N VAL A 22 19.02 -5.09 -4.30
CA VAL A 22 18.49 -4.39 -5.49
C VAL A 22 17.18 -5.05 -5.97
N TYR A 23 17.13 -6.38 -6.03
CA TYR A 23 15.92 -7.12 -6.39
C TYR A 23 14.77 -6.82 -5.43
N THR A 24 15.04 -6.83 -4.12
CA THR A 24 14.04 -6.47 -3.11
C THR A 24 13.55 -5.04 -3.30
N LEU A 25 14.42 -4.06 -3.57
CA LEU A 25 14.01 -2.67 -3.79
C LEU A 25 13.14 -2.52 -5.05
N ILE A 26 13.48 -3.21 -6.13
CA ILE A 26 12.70 -3.20 -7.38
C ILE A 26 11.27 -3.71 -7.15
N LEU A 27 11.09 -4.71 -6.27
CA LEU A 27 9.77 -5.22 -5.93
C LEU A 27 9.06 -4.40 -4.84
N LEU A 28 9.81 -3.87 -3.88
CA LEU A 28 9.27 -3.13 -2.74
C LEU A 28 8.68 -1.78 -3.17
N LEU A 29 9.36 -1.06 -4.06
CA LEU A 29 8.90 0.24 -4.57
C LEU A 29 7.50 0.21 -5.20
N PRO A 30 7.17 -0.69 -6.16
CA PRO A 30 5.85 -0.76 -6.75
C PRO A 30 4.78 -1.25 -5.77
N LEU A 31 5.12 -2.13 -4.82
CA LEU A 31 4.20 -2.56 -3.77
C LEU A 31 3.81 -1.38 -2.86
N LEU A 32 4.79 -0.64 -2.35
CA LEU A 32 4.55 0.57 -1.54
C LEU A 32 3.76 1.63 -2.33
N ALA A 33 4.12 1.84 -3.60
CA ALA A 33 3.43 2.80 -4.45
C ALA A 33 1.96 2.43 -4.69
N ALA A 34 1.66 1.14 -4.90
CA ALA A 34 0.30 0.65 -5.09
C ALA A 34 -0.55 0.81 -3.81
N GLU A 35 0.00 0.49 -2.64
CA GLU A 35 -0.71 0.65 -1.37
C GLU A 35 -0.98 2.12 -1.04
N VAL A 36 0.01 3.00 -1.26
CA VAL A 36 -0.16 4.45 -1.09
C VAL A 36 -1.23 5.01 -2.04
N ARG A 37 -1.25 4.57 -3.30
CA ARG A 37 -2.29 4.95 -4.27
C ARG A 37 -3.67 4.49 -3.80
N ARG A 38 -3.81 3.25 -3.34
CA ARG A 38 -5.09 2.72 -2.83
C ARG A 38 -5.58 3.49 -1.61
N LEU A 39 -4.71 3.78 -0.66
CA LEU A 39 -5.03 4.62 0.51
C LEU A 39 -5.47 6.02 0.06
N HIS A 40 -4.76 6.61 -0.88
CA HIS A 40 -5.12 7.91 -1.43
C HIS A 40 -6.49 7.89 -2.16
N ASP A 41 -6.80 6.82 -2.88
CA ASP A 41 -8.10 6.64 -3.56
C ASP A 41 -9.27 6.50 -2.56
N THR A 42 -9.01 6.02 -1.34
CA THR A 42 -9.98 6.05 -0.22
C THR A 42 -10.07 7.41 0.48
N GLY A 43 -9.26 8.39 0.04
CA GLY A 43 -9.18 9.72 0.64
C GLY A 43 -8.50 9.74 2.01
N ILE A 44 -7.59 8.80 2.25
CA ILE A 44 -6.75 8.67 3.45
C ILE A 44 -5.29 8.96 3.06
N SER A 45 -4.53 9.64 3.90
CA SER A 45 -3.13 9.97 3.59
C SER A 45 -2.25 8.71 3.56
N GLY A 46 -1.32 8.62 2.60
CA GLY A 46 -0.36 7.51 2.50
C GLY A 46 0.51 7.30 3.76
N TRP A 47 0.62 8.30 4.63
CA TRP A 47 1.32 8.22 5.91
C TRP A 47 0.76 7.14 6.85
N TRP A 48 -0.51 6.74 6.70
CA TRP A 48 -1.08 5.64 7.48
C TRP A 48 -0.42 4.30 7.19
N LEU A 49 0.25 4.17 6.03
CA LEU A 49 1.06 2.99 5.70
C LEU A 49 2.22 2.79 6.68
N LEU A 50 2.75 3.86 7.30
CA LEU A 50 3.83 3.75 8.29
C LEU A 50 3.42 2.93 9.53
N LEU A 51 2.11 2.79 9.80
CA LEU A 51 1.65 1.91 10.86
C LEU A 51 2.07 0.47 10.60
N SER A 52 2.25 0.03 9.35
CA SER A 52 2.73 -1.31 9.01
C SER A 52 4.11 -1.65 9.60
N LEU A 53 4.92 -0.64 9.98
CA LEU A 53 6.19 -0.85 10.68
C LEU A 53 5.99 -1.32 12.14
N ILE A 54 4.80 -1.16 12.71
CA ILE A 54 4.44 -1.67 14.03
C ILE A 54 4.16 -3.17 13.90
N PRO A 55 4.96 -4.05 14.53
CA PRO A 55 4.75 -5.48 14.41
C PRO A 55 3.40 -5.91 14.98
N TYR A 56 2.82 -6.95 14.39
CA TYR A 56 1.52 -7.56 14.73
C TYR A 56 0.28 -6.70 14.41
N LEU A 57 0.19 -5.49 14.97
CA LEU A 57 -1.02 -4.66 14.85
C LEU A 57 -1.00 -3.75 13.63
N GLY A 58 0.18 -3.27 13.25
CA GLY A 58 0.37 -2.29 12.19
C GLY A 58 -0.18 -2.73 10.84
N GLY A 59 0.24 -3.91 10.40
CA GLY A 59 -0.24 -4.51 9.14
C GLY A 59 -1.75 -4.76 9.17
N PHE A 60 -2.30 -5.18 10.32
CA PHE A 60 -3.73 -5.43 10.47
C PHE A 60 -4.56 -4.16 10.26
N ILE A 61 -4.12 -3.03 10.83
CA ILE A 61 -4.77 -1.74 10.66
C ILE A 61 -4.72 -1.30 9.19
N VAL A 62 -3.54 -1.38 8.56
CA VAL A 62 -3.37 -0.99 7.15
C VAL A 62 -4.20 -1.86 6.21
N LEU A 63 -4.31 -3.17 6.47
CA LEU A 63 -5.18 -4.07 5.72
C LEU A 63 -6.64 -3.64 5.78
N ILE A 64 -7.14 -3.27 6.96
CA ILE A 64 -8.51 -2.76 7.13
C ILE A 64 -8.70 -1.46 6.32
N LEU A 65 -7.72 -0.55 6.35
CA LEU A 65 -7.78 0.70 5.59
C LEU A 65 -7.77 0.46 4.07
N LEU A 66 -7.00 -0.51 3.58
CA LEU A 66 -6.94 -0.88 2.16
C LEU A 66 -8.24 -1.54 1.66
N MET A 67 -8.97 -2.21 2.55
CA MET A 67 -10.27 -2.82 2.27
C MET A 67 -11.43 -1.82 2.29
N MET A 68 -11.20 -0.59 2.75
CA MET A 68 -12.23 0.44 2.77
C MET A 68 -12.70 0.77 1.34
N PRO A 69 -14.00 1.04 1.12
CA PRO A 69 -14.46 1.49 -0.19
C PRO A 69 -13.74 2.78 -0.60
N SER A 70 -13.32 2.85 -1.87
CA SER A 70 -12.85 4.10 -2.47
C SER A 70 -13.96 5.14 -2.37
N LYS A 71 -13.64 6.38 -2.01
CA LYS A 71 -14.65 7.45 -2.01
C LYS A 71 -15.14 7.63 -3.45
N PRO A 72 -16.45 7.66 -3.71
CA PRO A 72 -16.95 7.88 -5.06
C PRO A 72 -16.49 9.26 -5.53
N THR A 73 -15.53 9.29 -6.45
CA THR A 73 -15.18 10.45 -7.25
C THR A 73 -16.35 10.74 -8.17
N GLY A 74 -17.44 11.31 -7.64
CA GLY A 74 -18.68 11.45 -8.40
C GLY A 74 -19.75 12.30 -7.72
N GLU A 75 -19.89 12.28 -6.40
CA GLU A 75 -20.98 13.02 -5.75
C GLU A 75 -20.71 14.53 -5.62
N ARG A 76 -19.54 15.01 -6.05
CA ARG A 76 -19.22 16.44 -6.05
C ARG A 76 -19.94 17.21 -7.16
N PHE A 77 -20.35 16.53 -8.23
CA PHE A 77 -21.16 17.08 -9.30
C PHE A 77 -22.43 16.24 -9.33
N GLY A 78 -23.58 16.87 -9.08
CA GLY A 78 -24.86 16.18 -8.95
C GLY A 78 -25.24 15.34 -10.19
N PRO A 79 -26.37 14.62 -10.14
CA PRO A 79 -26.84 13.85 -11.28
C PRO A 79 -26.83 14.74 -12.53
N TYR A 80 -26.18 14.26 -13.59
CA TYR A 80 -26.27 14.89 -14.90
C TYR A 80 -27.74 14.83 -15.31
N THR A 81 -28.46 15.94 -15.15
CA THR A 81 -29.81 16.09 -15.72
C THR A 81 -29.61 16.34 -17.20
N ASP A 82 -29.70 15.29 -18.01
CA ASP A 82 -30.02 15.46 -19.43
C ASP A 82 -31.47 15.93 -19.46
N ASN A 83 -31.68 17.21 -19.75
CA ASN A 83 -32.98 17.86 -19.84
C ASN A 83 -33.76 17.40 -21.10
N ALA A 84 -33.94 16.09 -21.26
CA ALA A 84 -34.73 15.44 -22.30
C ALA A 84 -36.21 15.24 -21.89
N ASP A 85 -36.59 15.70 -20.70
CA ASP A 85 -37.90 15.53 -20.08
C ASP A 85 -38.65 16.86 -19.82
N ALA A 86 -38.41 17.88 -20.66
CA ALA A 86 -39.16 19.15 -20.69
C ALA A 86 -40.10 19.29 -21.90
#